data_AF-A0A2E0L884-F1
#
_entry.id   AF-A0A2E0L884-F1
#
_cell.length_a   1.000
_cell.length_b   1.000
_cell.length_c   1.000
_cell.angle_alpha   90.00
_cell.angle_beta   90.00
_cell.angle_gamma   90.00
#
_symmetry.space_group_name_H-M   'P 1'
#
loop_
_entity.id
_entity.type
_entity.pdbx_description
1 polymer ?
#
loop_
_entity_poly.entity_id
_entity_poly.type
_entity_poly.pdbx_seq_one_letter_code
_entity_poly.pdbx_strand_id
1 'polypeptide(L)'
;MSKKQDSGQQPNREQLLQMAVNTAKAGNKEGARVMLRQVLSEDRRNERAMLWMAKIARSSKERRQWLKRVLDINPDNEAAKTQLKRMDYQTSAQQNRILLIFGVVVGVLLVLMVIVFLALSSA
;
A
#
# COMPACT_ATOMS: atom_id res chain seq x y z
N MET A 1 23.43 8.96 -33.91
CA MET A 1 24.07 9.05 -32.58
C MET A 1 23.34 10.11 -31.76
N SER A 2 22.17 9.78 -31.21
CA SER A 2 21.25 10.78 -30.63
C SER A 2 21.45 10.86 -29.12
N LYS A 3 22.06 11.97 -28.68
CA LYS A 3 22.02 12.55 -27.33
C LYS A 3 22.00 11.57 -26.16
N LYS A 4 23.20 11.19 -25.71
CA LYS A 4 23.47 10.96 -24.28
C LYS A 4 23.32 12.29 -23.53
N GLN A 5 22.07 12.73 -23.33
CA GLN A 5 21.80 13.92 -22.54
C GLN A 5 21.80 13.56 -21.06
N ASP A 6 22.86 14.03 -20.42
CA ASP A 6 22.85 14.65 -19.10
C ASP A 6 23.12 13.76 -17.86
N SER A 7 24.28 13.10 -17.89
CA SER A 7 24.96 12.60 -16.69
C SER A 7 25.59 13.71 -15.82
N GLY A 8 25.21 14.98 -16.03
CA GLY A 8 25.86 16.16 -15.45
C GLY A 8 25.14 16.82 -14.26
N GLN A 9 23.85 16.55 -14.02
CA GLN A 9 23.16 17.17 -12.88
C GLN A 9 23.57 16.48 -11.56
N GLN A 10 24.55 17.06 -10.86
CA GLN A 10 24.70 17.17 -9.41
C GLN A 10 24.90 15.89 -8.55
N PRO A 11 26.13 15.61 -8.07
CA PRO A 11 26.38 14.71 -6.94
C PRO A 11 25.52 15.02 -5.69
N ASN A 12 25.10 16.28 -5.51
CA ASN A 12 24.29 16.72 -4.37
C ASN A 12 22.90 16.05 -4.29
N ARG A 13 22.23 15.76 -5.43
CA ARG A 13 20.90 15.12 -5.39
C ARG A 13 20.93 13.65 -5.02
N GLU A 14 21.91 12.89 -5.52
CA GLU A 14 22.09 11.50 -5.14
C GLU A 14 22.57 11.40 -3.68
N GLN A 15 23.41 12.34 -3.23
CA GLN A 15 23.76 12.48 -1.82
C GLN A 15 22.54 12.78 -0.95
N LEU A 16 21.66 13.70 -1.36
CA LEU A 16 20.42 14.01 -0.64
C LEU A 16 19.48 12.81 -0.61
N LEU A 17 19.32 12.09 -1.71
CA LEU A 17 18.55 10.85 -1.76
C LEU A 17 19.13 9.82 -0.79
N GLN A 18 20.45 9.60 -0.82
CA GLN A 18 21.12 8.64 0.05
C GLN A 18 20.99 9.03 1.52
N MET A 19 21.12 10.32 1.84
CA MET A 19 20.89 10.84 3.19
C MET A 19 19.46 10.57 3.63
N ALA A 20 18.47 10.87 2.79
CA ALA A 20 17.07 10.62 3.08
C ALA A 20 16.77 9.12 3.32
N VAL A 21 17.38 8.24 2.52
CA VAL A 21 17.31 6.79 2.71
C VAL A 21 17.89 6.37 4.07
N ASN A 22 19.06 6.90 4.43
CA ASN A 22 19.69 6.59 5.71
C ASN A 22 18.85 7.10 6.88
N THR A 23 18.32 8.31 6.78
CA THR A 23 17.39 8.89 7.77
C THR A 23 16.12 8.06 7.90
N ALA A 24 15.55 7.57 6.80
CA ALA A 24 14.39 6.67 6.81
C ALA A 24 14.71 5.34 7.49
N LYS A 25 15.88 4.77 7.20
CA LYS A 25 16.37 3.51 7.82
C LYS A 25 16.64 3.68 9.31
N ALA A 26 17.10 4.85 9.74
CA ALA A 26 17.30 5.19 11.15
C ALA A 26 15.99 5.41 11.93
N GLY A 27 14.82 5.25 11.30
CA GLY A 27 13.51 5.39 11.94
C GLY A 27 12.94 6.81 11.91
N ASN A 28 13.74 7.82 11.51
CA ASN A 28 13.27 9.20 11.36
C ASN A 28 12.53 9.39 10.03
N LYS A 29 11.28 8.91 9.99
CA LYS A 29 10.41 8.99 8.81
C LYS A 29 10.08 10.42 8.41
N GLU A 30 9.94 11.33 9.37
CA GLU A 30 9.56 12.72 9.08
C GLU A 30 10.70 13.52 8.47
N GLY A 31 11.92 13.38 9.01
CA GLY A 31 13.12 13.97 8.41
C GLY A 31 13.37 13.43 6.99
N ALA A 32 13.25 12.11 6.81
CA ALA A 32 13.35 11.50 5.50
C ALA A 32 12.29 12.01 4.52
N ARG A 33 11.05 12.24 4.98
CA ARG A 33 9.98 12.78 4.14
C ARG A 33 10.32 14.19 3.64
N VAL A 34 10.90 15.05 4.47
CA VAL A 34 11.34 16.39 4.05
C VAL A 34 12.39 16.29 2.94
N MET A 35 13.44 15.49 3.16
CA MET A 35 14.51 15.31 2.18
C MET A 35 14.02 14.68 0.88
N LEU A 36 13.19 13.64 0.94
CA LEU A 36 12.61 13.00 -0.24
C LEU A 36 11.70 13.95 -1.04
N ARG A 37 10.95 14.82 -0.36
CA ARG A 37 10.17 15.86 -1.06
C ARG A 37 11.05 16.86 -1.78
N GLN A 38 12.20 17.21 -1.20
CA GLN A 38 13.17 18.07 -1.87
C GLN A 38 13.74 17.38 -3.11
N VAL A 39 14.14 16.11 -3.00
CA VAL A 39 14.57 15.30 -4.17
C VAL A 39 13.47 15.29 -5.25
N LEU A 40 12.21 15.08 -4.87
CA LEU A 40 11.08 15.09 -5.81
C LEU A 40 10.73 16.48 -6.36
N SER A 41 11.11 17.56 -5.67
CA SER A 41 10.92 18.92 -6.16
C SER A 41 11.90 19.25 -7.29
N GLU A 42 13.12 18.72 -7.19
CA GLU A 42 14.18 18.84 -8.18
C GLU A 42 13.98 17.84 -9.33
N ASP A 43 13.62 16.60 -9.01
CA ASP A 43 13.32 15.53 -9.95
C ASP A 43 11.98 14.88 -9.64
N ARG A 44 10.94 15.43 -10.27
CA ARG A 44 9.56 14.94 -10.13
C ARG A 44 9.35 13.52 -10.66
N ARG A 45 10.29 12.97 -11.43
CA ARG A 45 10.19 11.62 -12.02
C ARG A 45 11.09 10.61 -11.30
N ASN A 46 11.67 10.98 -10.16
CA ASN A 46 12.57 10.10 -9.42
C ASN A 46 11.81 8.92 -8.77
N GLU A 47 11.79 7.78 -9.47
CA GLU A 47 11.13 6.55 -9.02
C GLU A 47 11.63 6.07 -7.65
N ARG A 48 12.95 6.18 -7.40
CA ARG A 48 13.56 5.75 -6.14
C ARG A 48 13.02 6.57 -4.98
N ALA A 49 12.96 7.89 -5.12
CA ALA A 49 12.41 8.77 -4.10
C ALA A 49 10.92 8.49 -3.84
N MET A 50 10.13 8.22 -4.89
CA MET A 50 8.71 7.85 -4.73
C MET A 50 8.51 6.50 -4.03
N LEU A 51 9.34 5.50 -4.34
CA LEU A 51 9.31 4.21 -3.65
C LEU A 51 9.67 4.36 -2.16
N TRP A 52 10.62 5.23 -1.83
CA TRP A 52 10.94 5.55 -0.44
C TRP A 52 9.80 6.30 0.26
N MET A 53 9.14 7.25 -0.41
CA MET A 53 7.93 7.91 0.11
C MET A 53 6.81 6.90 0.39
N ALA A 54 6.62 5.90 -0.48
CA ALA A 54 5.68 4.82 -0.25
C ALA A 54 6.05 3.97 0.99
N LYS A 55 7.35 3.73 1.23
CA LYS A 55 7.83 2.95 2.36
C LYS A 55 7.65 3.65 3.72
N ILE A 56 7.77 4.98 3.75
CA ILE A 56 7.61 5.79 4.98
C ILE A 56 6.20 6.39 5.15
N ALA A 57 5.27 6.05 4.25
CA ALA A 57 3.90 6.54 4.27
C ALA A 57 3.21 6.29 5.62
N ARG A 58 2.40 7.26 6.07
CA ARG A 58 1.66 7.21 7.35
C ARG A 58 0.40 6.36 7.25
N SER A 59 -0.11 6.12 6.04
CA SER A 59 -1.33 5.34 5.81
C SER A 59 -1.20 4.43 4.59
N SER A 60 -2.03 3.38 4.56
CA SER A 60 -2.18 2.52 3.39
C SER A 60 -2.65 3.31 2.15
N LYS A 61 -3.50 4.33 2.32
CA LYS A 61 -3.95 5.22 1.25
C LYS A 61 -2.79 6.03 0.66
N GLU A 62 -1.97 6.66 1.50
CA GLU A 62 -0.78 7.42 1.07
C GLU A 62 0.23 6.51 0.37
N ARG A 63 0.48 5.32 0.94
CA ARG A 63 1.37 4.32 0.33
C ARG A 63 0.91 3.94 -1.07
N ARG A 64 -0.38 3.64 -1.23
CA ARG A 64 -0.98 3.30 -2.53
C ARG A 64 -0.83 4.44 -3.53
N GLN A 65 -1.02 5.68 -3.11
CA GLN A 65 -0.89 6.86 -3.99
C GLN A 65 0.53 7.00 -4.52
N TRP A 66 1.55 6.82 -3.68
CA TRP A 66 2.95 6.86 -4.13
C TRP A 66 3.30 5.71 -5.07
N LEU A 67 2.86 4.49 -4.77
CA LEU A 67 3.09 3.35 -5.66
C LEU A 67 2.41 3.50 -7.03
N LYS A 68 1.21 4.09 -7.07
CA LYS A 68 0.54 4.43 -8.34
C LYS A 68 1.36 5.42 -9.15
N ARG A 69 1.87 6.49 -8.52
CA ARG A 69 2.75 7.46 -9.21
C ARG A 69 4.02 6.83 -9.78
N VAL A 70 4.59 5.83 -9.09
CA VAL A 70 5.74 5.08 -9.62
C VAL A 70 5.34 4.36 -10.91
N LEU A 71 4.17 3.71 -10.94
CA LEU A 71 3.65 3.03 -12.13
C LEU A 71 3.24 4.00 -13.24
N ASP A 72 2.81 5.21 -12.91
CA ASP A 72 2.52 6.25 -13.90
C ASP A 72 3.80 6.69 -14.64
N ILE A 73 4.97 6.64 -13.96
CA ILE A 73 6.27 6.96 -14.55
C ILE A 73 6.88 5.75 -15.25
N ASN A 74 6.85 4.60 -14.58
CA ASN A 74 7.40 3.34 -15.05
C ASN A 74 6.39 2.21 -14.82
N PRO A 75 5.55 1.94 -15.84
CA PRO A 75 4.54 0.89 -15.78
C PRO A 75 5.14 -0.50 -15.55
N ASP A 76 6.42 -0.72 -15.84
CA ASP A 76 7.12 -1.99 -15.71
C ASP A 76 7.82 -2.17 -14.35
N ASN A 77 7.56 -1.27 -13.40
CA ASN A 77 8.11 -1.39 -12.06
C ASN A 77 7.44 -2.54 -11.27
N GLU A 78 8.02 -3.73 -11.38
CA GLU A 78 7.53 -4.95 -10.73
C GLU A 78 7.46 -4.84 -9.20
N ALA A 79 8.34 -4.04 -8.59
CA ALA A 79 8.31 -3.80 -7.15
C ALA A 79 7.04 -3.05 -6.74
N ALA A 80 6.65 -2.02 -7.50
CA ALA A 80 5.42 -1.28 -7.24
C ALA A 80 4.16 -2.12 -7.51
N LYS A 81 4.13 -2.90 -8.60
CA LYS A 81 3.03 -3.84 -8.91
C LYS A 81 2.84 -4.86 -7.78
N THR A 82 3.93 -5.48 -7.35
CA THR A 82 3.89 -6.51 -6.29
C THR A 82 3.38 -5.94 -4.97
N GLN A 83 3.81 -4.74 -4.61
CA GLN A 83 3.34 -4.09 -3.37
C GLN A 83 1.86 -3.72 -3.44
N LEU A 84 1.38 -3.19 -4.57
CA LEU A 84 -0.05 -2.89 -4.75
C LEU A 84 -0.91 -4.14 -4.68
N LYS A 85 -0.53 -5.22 -5.39
CA LYS A 85 -1.24 -6.51 -5.32
C LYS A 85 -1.39 -6.99 -3.88
N ARG A 86 -0.32 -6.98 -3.09
CA ARG A 86 -0.36 -7.38 -1.67
C ARG A 86 -1.34 -6.53 -0.85
N MET A 87 -1.41 -5.22 -1.11
CA MET A 87 -2.35 -4.32 -0.43
C MET A 87 -3.81 -4.58 -0.83
N ASP A 88 -4.05 -4.98 -2.08
CA ASP A 88 -5.38 -5.38 -2.56
C ASP A 88 -5.86 -6.65 -1.88
N TYR A 89 -5.01 -7.69 -1.81
CA TYR A 89 -5.32 -8.94 -1.11
C TYR A 89 -5.65 -8.75 0.38
N GLN A 90 -4.93 -7.86 1.07
CA GLN A 90 -5.21 -7.58 2.48
C GLN A 90 -6.56 -6.88 2.70
N THR A 91 -6.99 -6.06 1.74
CA THR A 91 -8.25 -5.32 1.84
C THR A 91 -9.46 -6.22 1.53
N SER A 92 -9.34 -7.13 0.58
CA SER A 92 -10.43 -8.04 0.17
C SER A 92 -10.69 -9.18 1.16
N ALA A 93 -9.66 -9.69 1.86
CA ALA A 93 -9.84 -10.70 2.90
C ALA A 93 -10.68 -10.20 4.09
N GLN A 94 -10.68 -8.89 4.36
CA GLN A 94 -11.41 -8.30 5.48
C GLN A 94 -12.90 -8.03 5.16
N GLN A 95 -13.29 -7.96 3.88
CA GLN A 95 -14.67 -7.65 3.47
C GLN A 95 -15.61 -8.86 3.42
N ASN A 96 -15.10 -10.09 3.40
CA ASN A 96 -15.93 -11.31 3.38
C ASN A 96 -16.54 -11.68 4.75
N ARG A 97 -16.78 -10.70 5.64
CA ARG A 97 -17.52 -10.91 6.90
C ARG A 97 -19.00 -11.22 6.70
N ILE A 98 -19.56 -10.84 5.55
CA ILE A 98 -20.96 -11.13 5.19
C ILE A 98 -21.19 -12.65 5.06
N LEU A 99 -20.19 -13.41 4.57
CA LEU A 99 -20.30 -14.86 4.39
C LEU A 99 -20.40 -15.62 5.74
N LEU A 100 -19.75 -15.12 6.79
CA LEU A 100 -19.81 -15.72 8.12
C LEU A 100 -21.12 -15.40 8.86
N ILE A 101 -21.68 -14.20 8.66
CA ILE A 101 -22.96 -13.81 9.27
C ILE A 101 -24.09 -14.68 8.72
N PHE A 102 -24.13 -14.94 7.41
CA PHE A 102 -25.15 -15.82 6.83
C PHE A 102 -25.10 -17.25 7.38
N GLY A 103 -23.91 -17.82 7.58
CA GLY A 103 -23.77 -19.15 8.17
C GLY A 103 -24.31 -19.25 9.60
N VAL A 104 -24.02 -18.26 10.45
CA VAL A 104 -24.49 -18.24 11.84
C VAL A 104 -26.00 -18.02 11.92
N VAL A 105 -26.56 -17.09 11.13
CA VAL A 105 -28.01 -16.80 11.12
C VAL A 105 -28.82 -18.02 10.69
N VAL A 106 -28.40 -18.71 9.62
CA VAL A 106 -29.08 -19.94 9.16
C VAL A 106 -29.01 -21.04 10.21
N GLY A 107 -27.85 -21.22 10.86
CA GLY A 107 -27.69 -22.18 11.94
C GLY A 107 -28.63 -21.94 13.13
N VAL A 108 -28.75 -20.68 13.58
CA VAL A 108 -29.65 -20.31 14.69
C VAL A 108 -31.12 -20.53 14.31
N LEU A 109 -31.53 -20.15 13.10
CA LEU A 109 -32.92 -20.34 12.65
C LEU A 109 -33.31 -21.82 12.58
N LEU A 110 -32.42 -22.69 12.09
CA LEU A 110 -32.66 -24.14 12.07
C LEU A 110 -32.82 -24.72 13.47
N VAL A 111 -31.95 -24.34 14.40
CA VAL A 111 -32.04 -24.79 15.80
C VAL A 111 -33.35 -24.34 16.44
N LEU A 112 -33.74 -23.07 16.25
CA LEU A 112 -35.01 -22.55 16.76
C LEU A 112 -36.22 -23.27 16.15
N MET A 113 -36.18 -23.54 14.83
CA MET A 113 -37.26 -24.24 14.14
C MET A 113 -37.42 -25.68 14.65
N VAL A 114 -36.32 -26.39 14.92
CA VAL A 114 -36.34 -27.73 15.52
C VAL A 114 -36.91 -27.69 16.94
N ILE A 115 -36.51 -26.72 17.76
CA ILE A 115 -37.03 -26.57 19.13
C ILE A 115 -38.55 -26.33 19.12
N VAL A 116 -39.03 -25.43 18.26
CA VAL A 116 -40.46 -25.12 18.11
C VAL A 116 -41.23 -26.35 17.62
N PHE A 117 -40.68 -27.08 16.65
CA PHE A 117 -41.31 -28.30 16.13
C PHE A 117 -41.42 -29.39 17.21
N LEU A 118 -40.36 -29.61 17.98
CA LEU A 118 -40.37 -30.57 19.10
C LEU A 118 -41.38 -30.17 20.17
N ALA A 119 -41.46 -28.89 20.52
CA ALA A 119 -42.44 -28.38 21.49
C ALA A 119 -43.88 -28.59 21.01
N LEU A 120 -44.18 -28.30 19.74
CA LEU A 120 -45.50 -28.51 19.13
C LEU A 120 -45.88 -29.98 19.01
N SER A 121 -44.91 -30.87 18.77
CA SER A 121 -45.17 -32.32 18.69
C SER A 121 -45.39 -32.97 20.07
N SER A 122 -44.94 -32.30 21.14
CA SER A 122 -45.07 -32.80 22.53
C SER A 122 -46.31 -32.31 23.27
N ALA A 123 -47.02 -31.33 22.70
CA ALA A 123 -48.26 -30.76 23.22
C ALA A 123 -49.48 -31.43 22.57
#